data_AF-A0A0S8B6G2-F1
#
_entry.id   AF-A0A0S8B6G2-F1
#
_cell.length_a   1.000
_cell.length_b   1.000
_cell.length_c   1.000
_cell.angle_alpha   90.00
_cell.angle_beta   90.00
_cell.angle_gamma   90.00
#
_symmetry.space_group_name_H-M   'P 1'
#
loop_
_entity.id
_entity.type
_entity.pdbx_description
1 polymer ?
#
loop_
_entity_poly.entity_id
_entity_poly.type
_entity_poly.pdbx_seq_one_letter_code
_entity_poly.pdbx_strand_id
1 'polypeptide(L)' 'MKDHADRSQAILATITVLVTSWLIARWLGWLAFVLTGLALITWIRFVLSRLPGLTGDTYGAACELLELLVLLIFAISFRR' A
#
# COMPACT_ATOMS: atom_id res chain seq x y z
N MET A 1 -12.71 -9.05 5.13
CA MET A 1 -11.58 -9.27 6.06
C MET A 1 -11.40 -10.77 6.15
N LYS A 2 -10.17 -11.28 6.09
CA LYS A 2 -9.90 -12.72 6.22
C LYS A 2 -10.35 -13.16 7.62
N ASP A 3 -10.81 -14.39 7.79
CA ASP A 3 -11.48 -14.87 9.02
C ASP A 3 -10.64 -14.79 10.32
N HIS A 4 -9.36 -14.39 10.22
CA HIS A 4 -8.43 -14.20 11.33
C HIS A 4 -7.85 -12.78 11.45
N ALA A 5 -8.22 -11.86 10.56
CA ALA A 5 -7.71 -10.49 10.55
C ALA A 5 -8.79 -9.53 11.07
N ASP A 6 -8.69 -9.18 12.35
CA ASP A 6 -9.61 -8.25 13.00
C ASP A 6 -9.39 -6.79 12.53
N ARG A 7 -10.41 -5.94 12.62
CA ARG A 7 -10.30 -4.52 12.21
C ARG A 7 -9.21 -3.81 13.01
N SER A 8 -9.08 -4.19 14.28
CA SER A 8 -8.03 -3.69 15.17
C SER A 8 -6.63 -3.96 14.62
N GLN A 9 -6.37 -5.15 14.08
CA GLN A 9 -5.08 -5.49 13.48
C GLN A 9 -4.79 -4.67 12.22
N ALA A 10 -5.79 -4.45 11.36
CA ALA A 10 -5.63 -3.62 10.18
C ALA A 10 -5.31 -2.16 10.54
N ILE A 11 -5.99 -1.62 11.56
CA ILE A 11 -5.73 -0.27 12.07
C ILE A 11 -4.32 -0.18 12.65
N LEU A 12 -3.92 -1.14 13.50
CA LEU A 12 -2.59 -1.17 14.09
C LEU A 12 -1.51 -1.28 13.02
N ALA A 13 -1.65 -2.18 12.05
CA ALA A 13 -0.71 -2.31 10.93
C ALA A 13 -0.59 -0.99 10.14
N THR A 14 -1.71 -0.32 9.86
CA THR A 14 -1.73 0.96 9.15
C THR A 14 -0.98 2.04 9.94
N ILE A 15 -1.22 2.14 11.26
CA ILE A 15 -0.53 3.09 12.14
C ILE A 15 0.97 2.77 12.18
N THR A 16 1.35 1.49 12.31
CA THR A 16 2.76 1.09 12.31
C THR A 16 3.45 1.51 11.01
N VAL A 17 2.84 1.25 9.84
CA VAL A 17 3.41 1.65 8.54
C VAL A 17 3.50 3.17 8.41
N LEU A 18 2.50 3.91 8.88
CA LEU A 18 2.53 5.38 8.86
C LEU A 18 3.67 5.95 9.70
N VAL A 19 3.83 5.45 10.93
CA VAL A 19 4.89 5.90 11.85
C VAL A 19 6.26 5.51 11.33
N THR A 20 6.46 4.27 10.87
CA THR A 20 7.76 3.82 10.36
C THR A 20 8.16 4.55 9.08
N SER A 21 7.22 4.74 8.14
CA SER A 21 7.49 5.49 6.91
C SER A 21 7.85 6.96 7.17
N TRP A 22 7.17 7.62 8.12
CA TRP A 22 7.60 8.95 8.58
C TRP A 22 9.02 8.89 9.13
N LEU A 23 9.29 8.04 10.12
CA LEU A 23 10.60 8.02 10.79
C LEU A 23 11.77 7.79 9.82
N ILE A 24 11.58 6.95 8.79
CA ILE A 24 12.62 6.62 7.81
C ILE A 24 12.83 7.74 6.78
N ALA A 25 11.75 8.31 6.24
CA ALA A 25 11.81 9.15 5.04
C ALA A 25 11.20 10.56 5.21
N ARG A 26 10.80 10.93 6.43
CA ARG A 26 10.19 12.21 6.79
C ARG A 26 9.02 12.55 5.87
N TRP A 27 9.11 13.66 5.13
CA TRP A 27 8.05 14.13 4.24
C TRP A 27 7.80 13.21 3.04
N LEU A 28 8.85 12.55 2.54
CA LEU A 28 8.73 11.55 1.47
C LEU A 28 7.99 10.30 1.95
N GLY A 29 8.14 9.94 3.23
CA GLY A 29 7.39 8.84 3.84
C GLY A 29 5.89 9.08 3.82
N TRP A 30 5.47 10.29 4.20
CA TRP A 30 4.06 10.70 4.11
C TRP A 30 3.53 10.65 2.68
N LEU A 31 4.30 11.17 1.72
CA LEU A 31 3.92 11.14 0.31
C LEU A 31 3.79 9.70 -0.21
N ALA A 32 4.76 8.83 0.12
CA ALA A 32 4.73 7.41 -0.25
C ALA A 32 3.52 6.70 0.36
N PHE A 33 3.20 6.96 1.63
CA PHE A 33 2.02 6.39 2.30
C PHE A 33 0.71 6.79 1.62
N VAL A 34 0.53 8.07 1.31
CA VAL A 34 -0.69 8.56 0.64
C VAL A 34 -0.80 7.97 -0.77
N LEU A 35 0.27 7.97 -1.55
CA LEU A 35 0.26 7.47 -2.93
C LEU A 35 0.01 5.96 -2.97
N THR A 36 0.63 5.19 -2.08
CA THR A 36 0.37 3.74 -1.98
C THR A 36 -1.06 3.43 -1.54
N GLY A 37 -1.62 4.19 -0.59
CA GLY A 37 -3.02 4.06 -0.19
C GLY A 37 -3.98 4.32 -1.36
N LEU A 38 -3.74 5.38 -2.15
CA LEU A 38 -4.54 5.69 -3.33
C LEU A 38 -4.39 4.61 -4.43
N ALA A 39 -3.16 4.14 -4.66
CA ALA A 39 -2.88 3.06 -5.61
C ALA A 39 -3.59 1.75 -5.21
N LEU A 40 -3.58 1.41 -3.92
CA LEU A 40 -4.27 0.22 -3.41
C LEU A 40 -5.79 0.32 -3.60
N ILE A 41 -6.39 1.46 -3.27
CA ILE A 41 -7.84 1.68 -3.43
C ILE A 41 -8.25 1.59 -4.90
N THR A 42 -7.46 2.22 -5.79
CA THR A 42 -7.72 2.18 -7.24
C THR A 42 -7.55 0.78 -7.80
N TRP A 43 -6.52 0.04 -7.38
CA TRP A 43 -6.33 -1.36 -7.73
C TRP A 43 -7.51 -2.24 -7.29
N ILE A 44 -7.91 -2.17 -6.03
CA ILE A 44 -9.04 -2.96 -5.49
C ILE A 44 -10.33 -2.64 -6.26
N ARG A 45 -10.61 -1.36 -6.52
CA ARG A 45 -11.78 -0.95 -7.31
C ARG A 45 -11.72 -1.47 -8.74
N PHE A 46 -10.55 -1.41 -9.36
CA PHE A 46 -10.34 -1.94 -10.70
C PHE A 46 -10.58 -3.45 -10.74
N VAL A 47 -9.99 -4.22 -9.82
CA VAL A 47 -10.16 -5.67 -9.75
C VAL A 47 -11.63 -6.04 -9.51
N LEU A 48 -12.29 -5.41 -8.53
CA LEU A 48 -13.70 -5.67 -8.24
C LEU A 48 -14.66 -5.25 -9.37
N SER A 49 -14.24 -4.32 -10.24
CA SER A 49 -15.02 -3.97 -11.43
C SER A 49 -14.93 -5.02 -12.55
N ARG A 50 -13.94 -5.92 -12.48
CA ARG A 50 -13.64 -6.93 -13.52
C ARG A 50 -13.90 -8.36 -13.05
N LEU A 51 -13.71 -8.62 -11.76
CA LEU A 51 -13.75 -9.93 -11.16
C LEU A 51 -14.71 -9.90 -9.96
N PRO A 52 -15.46 -10.98 -9.71
CA PRO A 52 -16.46 -11.04 -8.64
C PRO A 52 -15.86 -11.06 -7.22
N GLY A 53 -14.54 -10.95 -7.08
CA GLY A 53 -13.86 -10.95 -5.79
C GLY A 53 -12.35 -10.72 -5.93
N LEU A 54 -11.67 -10.75 -4.78
CA LEU A 54 -10.21 -10.65 -4.68
C LEU A 54 -9.64 -12.05 -4.41
N THR A 55 -8.71 -12.50 -5.25
CA THR A 55 -7.98 -13.78 -5.10
C THR A 55 -6.56 -13.54 -4.60
N GLY A 56 -5.89 -14.62 -4.18
CA GLY A 56 -4.47 -14.57 -3.79
C GLY A 56 -3.59 -13.88 -4.84
N ASP A 57 -3.79 -14.18 -6.12
CA ASP A 57 -3.04 -13.58 -7.22
C ASP A 57 -3.26 -12.07 -7.32
N THR A 58 -4.51 -11.61 -7.18
CA THR A 58 -4.81 -10.16 -7.22
C THR A 58 -4.27 -9.41 -6.01
N TYR A 59 -4.16 -10.07 -4.85
CA TYR A 59 -3.48 -9.51 -3.68
C TYR A 59 -1.96 -9.50 -3.86
N GLY A 60 -1.37 -10.56 -4.42
CA GLY A 60 0.05 -10.64 -4.73
C GLY A 60 0.48 -9.54 -5.72
N ALA A 61 -0.28 -9.40 -6.81
CA ALA A 61 -0.05 -8.32 -7.78
C ALA A 61 -0.19 -6.91 -7.14
N ALA A 62 -1.13 -6.73 -6.19
CA ALA A 62 -1.23 -5.48 -5.45
C ALA A 62 0.06 -5.19 -4.66
N CYS A 63 0.60 -6.19 -3.95
CA CYS A 63 1.85 -6.05 -3.19
C CYS A 63 3.01 -5.64 -4.11
N GLU A 64 3.23 -6.37 -5.20
CA GLU A 64 4.32 -6.08 -6.14
C GLU A 64 4.21 -4.67 -6.74
N LEU A 65 3.00 -4.26 -7.13
CA LEU A 65 2.76 -2.92 -7.67
C LEU A 65 3.03 -1.81 -6.64
N LEU A 66 2.62 -2.02 -5.39
CA LEU A 66 2.85 -1.04 -4.32
C LEU A 66 4.33 -0.97 -3.94
N GLU A 67 5.02 -2.10 -3.85
CA GLU A 67 6.47 -2.14 -3.61
C GLU A 67 7.24 -1.42 -4.71
N LEU A 68 6.90 -1.69 -5.98
CA LEU A 68 7.49 -1.00 -7.13
C LEU A 68 7.25 0.51 -7.07
N LEU A 69 6.03 0.94 -6.73
CA LEU A 69 5.69 2.37 -6.60
C LEU A 69 6.53 3.05 -5.51
N VAL A 70 6.68 2.43 -4.34
CA VAL A 70 7.52 2.94 -3.26
C VAL A 70 8.96 3.06 -3.73
N LEU A 71 9.53 1.99 -4.27
CA LEU A 71 10.90 1.99 -4.78
C LEU A 71 11.12 3.07 -5.84
N LEU A 72 10.16 3.27 -6.73
CA LEU A 72 10.23 4.31 -7.76
C LEU A 72 10.22 5.72 -7.15
N ILE A 73 9.37 6.00 -6.16
CA ILE A 73 9.35 7.28 -5.43
C ILE A 73 10.71 7.56 -4.81
N PHE A 74 11.30 6.57 -4.12
CA PHE A 74 12.61 6.72 -3.52
C PHE A 74 13.71 6.88 -4.57
N ALA A 75 13.71 6.09 -5.65
CA ALA A 75 14.70 6.18 -6.72
C ALA A 75 14.69 7.54 -7.42
N ILE A 76 13.50 8.10 -7.67
CA ILE A 76 13.35 9.45 -8.24
C ILE A 76 13.83 10.50 -7.25
N SER A 77 13.49 10.36 -5.96
CA SER A 77 13.89 11.31 -4.92
C SER A 77 15.40 11.31 -4.67
N PHE A 78 16.07 10.17 -4.80
CA PHE A 78 17.52 10.04 -4.54
C PHE A 78 18.38 10.59 -5.69
N ARG A 79 17.79 10.80 -6.88
CA ARG A 79 18.48 11.41 -8.03
C ARG A 79 18.52 12.94 -7.98
N ARG A 80 17.97 13.58 -6.94
CA ARG A 80 18.12 15.01 -6.68
C ARG A 80 19.18 15.24 -5.61
#